data_AF-A0A838I5E9-F1
#
_entry.id   AF-A0A838I5E9-F1
#
_cell.length_a   1.000
_cell.length_b   1.000
_cell.length_c   1.000
_cell.angle_alpha   90.00
_cell.angle_beta   90.00
_cell.angle_gamma   90.00
#
_symmetry.space_group_name_H-M   'P 1'
#
loop_
_entity.id
_entity.type
_entity.pdbx_description
1 polymer ?
#
loop_
_entity_poly.entity_id
_entity_poly.type
_entity_poly.pdbx_seq_one_letter_code
_entity_poly.pdbx_strand_id
1 'polypeptide(L)'
;MATAIDLFQKARSHERLQQLQAARDHDLLPYFRVLEGPAGPVVDMEGHERIMLGSNNYLGLTGDERVKQRAREALERFGTGLTGSRFLNGTLSLHLDLERELAAWMGTEDALVYTTGYLANTGCISTLLAPSDTVICDSGDHASILDAVSMSRARIRPFRHNRLDKLENVLERAAGDGGGVLVVVDGVFSMEGDVAPLPEIVDLCRTHGARLMVDE
;
A
#
# COMPACT_ATOMS: atom_id res chain seq x y z
N MET A 1 -30.47 -15.29 21.66
CA MET A 1 -29.79 -16.59 21.82
C MET A 1 -28.30 -16.33 21.82
N ALA A 2 -27.55 -16.81 22.81
CA ALA A 2 -26.09 -16.74 22.77
C ALA A 2 -25.58 -17.70 21.69
N THR A 3 -24.67 -17.24 20.84
CA THR A 3 -24.05 -18.08 19.81
C THR A 3 -23.26 -19.20 20.49
N ALA A 4 -23.50 -20.46 20.11
CA ALA A 4 -22.78 -21.62 20.67
C ALA A 4 -21.28 -21.67 20.25
N ILE A 5 -20.87 -20.80 19.33
CA ILE A 5 -19.52 -20.75 18.78
C ILE A 5 -18.81 -19.53 19.37
N ASP A 6 -17.75 -19.77 20.16
CA ASP A 6 -16.81 -18.73 20.55
C ASP A 6 -15.94 -18.37 19.33
N LEU A 7 -16.05 -17.12 18.86
CA LEU A 7 -15.28 -16.60 17.74
C LEU A 7 -13.76 -16.76 17.96
N PHE A 8 -13.29 -16.58 19.19
CA PHE A 8 -11.88 -16.67 19.54
C PHE A 8 -11.38 -18.11 19.65
N GLN A 9 -12.27 -19.10 19.74
CA GLN A 9 -11.86 -20.51 19.80
C GLN A 9 -11.01 -20.90 18.60
N LYS A 10 -11.34 -20.39 17.41
CA LYS A 10 -10.59 -20.67 16.17
C LYS A 10 -9.14 -20.19 16.23
N ALA A 11 -8.87 -19.08 16.92
CA ALA A 11 -7.51 -18.59 17.13
C ALA A 11 -6.78 -19.44 18.17
N ARG A 12 -7.45 -19.83 19.26
CA ARG A 12 -6.86 -20.64 20.34
C ARG A 12 -6.56 -22.07 19.93
N SER A 13 -7.31 -22.62 18.98
CA SER A 13 -7.16 -23.99 18.48
C SER A 13 -6.68 -24.06 17.03
N HIS A 14 -6.06 -23.01 16.50
CA HIS A 14 -5.59 -23.01 15.12
C HIS A 14 -4.48 -24.05 14.93
N GLU A 15 -4.55 -24.84 13.86
CA GLU A 15 -3.57 -25.90 13.55
C GLU A 15 -2.11 -25.41 13.47
N ARG A 16 -1.88 -24.13 13.16
CA ARG A 16 -0.54 -23.54 13.04
C ARG A 16 0.07 -23.13 14.38
N LEU A 17 -0.67 -23.22 15.49
CA LEU A 17 -0.16 -22.84 16.82
C LEU A 17 1.07 -23.67 17.21
N GLN A 18 1.02 -24.98 16.95
CA GLN A 18 2.16 -25.88 17.22
C GLN A 18 3.37 -25.53 16.35
N GLN A 19 3.16 -25.16 15.08
CA GLN A 19 4.24 -24.72 14.19
C GLN A 19 4.86 -23.40 14.68
N LEU A 20 4.05 -22.44 15.11
CA LEU A 20 4.51 -21.17 15.66
C LEU A 20 5.33 -21.38 16.95
N GLN A 21 4.87 -22.28 17.82
CA GLN A 21 5.60 -22.64 19.05
C GLN A 21 6.94 -23.28 18.72
N ALA A 22 6.96 -24.31 17.86
CA ALA A 22 8.19 -24.94 17.42
C ALA A 22 9.17 -23.95 16.76
N ALA A 23 8.68 -23.05 15.90
CA ALA A 23 9.52 -22.03 15.28
C ALA A 23 10.12 -21.06 16.31
N ARG A 24 9.40 -20.73 17.39
CA ARG A 24 9.94 -19.90 18.49
C ARG A 24 10.97 -20.65 19.32
N ASP A 25 10.65 -21.88 19.71
CA ASP A 25 11.52 -22.72 20.55
C ASP A 25 12.87 -23.02 19.87
N HIS A 26 12.90 -22.99 18.53
CA HIS A 26 14.09 -23.20 17.72
C HIS A 26 14.72 -21.92 17.13
N ASP A 27 14.25 -20.72 17.51
CA ASP A 27 14.70 -19.42 16.96
C ASP A 27 14.65 -19.35 15.41
N LEU A 28 13.60 -19.92 14.83
CA LEU A 28 13.34 -19.95 13.38
C LEU A 28 12.30 -18.92 12.94
N LEU A 29 11.75 -18.12 13.86
CA LEU A 29 10.73 -17.14 13.54
C LEU A 29 11.35 -15.87 12.93
N PRO A 30 11.08 -15.56 11.65
CA PRO A 30 11.65 -14.36 11.01
C PRO A 30 10.86 -13.08 11.31
N TYR A 31 9.75 -13.20 12.05
CA TYR A 31 8.79 -12.12 12.26
C TYR A 31 8.98 -11.43 13.61
N PHE A 32 8.61 -10.15 13.66
CA PHE A 32 8.58 -9.33 14.88
C PHE A 32 9.91 -9.28 15.65
N ARG A 33 11.05 -9.33 14.93
CA ARG A 33 12.37 -9.10 15.52
C ARG A 33 12.45 -7.69 16.09
N VAL A 34 13.10 -7.54 17.24
CA VAL A 34 13.09 -6.29 17.99
C VAL A 34 14.33 -5.45 17.66
N LEU A 35 14.11 -4.25 17.12
CA LEU A 35 15.14 -3.23 16.92
C LEU A 35 15.26 -2.36 18.17
N GLU A 36 16.49 -2.09 18.61
CA GLU A 36 16.81 -1.35 19.85
C GLU A 36 17.45 0.02 19.56
N GLY A 37 17.52 0.42 18.30
CA GLY A 37 18.14 1.67 17.85
C GLY A 37 17.48 2.28 16.62
N PRO A 38 18.03 3.38 16.07
CA PRO A 38 17.53 3.99 14.84
C PRO A 38 17.68 3.04 13.65
N ALA A 39 16.81 3.20 12.65
CA ALA A 39 16.98 2.49 11.38
C ALA A 39 18.25 2.96 10.66
N GLY A 40 19.01 2.01 10.12
CA GLY A 40 20.26 2.25 9.41
C GLY A 40 20.75 1.00 8.69
N PRO A 41 21.89 1.08 7.98
CA PRO A 41 22.50 -0.08 7.32
C PRO A 41 23.01 -1.13 8.32
N VAL A 42 23.33 -0.69 9.53
CA VAL A 42 23.69 -1.51 10.69
C VAL A 42 22.76 -1.13 11.83
N VAL A 43 22.20 -2.11 12.52
CA VAL A 43 21.21 -1.94 13.59
C VAL A 43 21.56 -2.77 14.80
N ASP A 44 21.19 -2.28 15.98
CA ASP A 44 21.11 -3.07 17.19
C ASP A 44 19.78 -3.84 17.18
N MET A 45 19.86 -5.17 17.13
CA MET A 45 18.71 -6.06 17.12
C MET A 45 18.92 -7.17 18.14
N GLU A 46 18.13 -7.12 19.21
CA GLU A 46 18.12 -8.08 20.31
C GLU A 46 19.50 -8.25 20.96
N GLY A 47 20.13 -7.14 21.34
CA GLY A 47 21.46 -7.11 21.97
C GLY A 47 22.63 -7.38 21.02
N HIS A 48 22.40 -7.49 19.71
CA HIS A 48 23.44 -7.76 18.72
C HIS A 48 23.44 -6.75 17.57
N GLU A 49 24.63 -6.34 17.15
CA GLU A 49 24.82 -5.59 15.92
C GLU A 49 24.53 -6.48 14.71
N ARG A 50 23.68 -6.02 13.78
CA ARG A 50 23.30 -6.74 12.56
C ARG A 50 23.27 -5.83 11.34
N ILE A 51 23.60 -6.40 10.18
CA ILE A 51 23.43 -5.72 8.89
C ILE A 51 21.95 -5.79 8.49
N MET A 52 21.34 -4.65 8.19
CA MET A 52 19.94 -4.55 7.80
C MET A 52 19.77 -4.62 6.28
N LEU A 53 19.32 -5.76 5.79
CA LEU A 53 19.00 -5.99 4.36
C LEU A 53 17.49 -6.11 4.08
N GLY A 54 16.64 -5.93 5.10
CA GLY A 54 15.19 -6.06 5.01
C GLY A 54 14.43 -4.76 5.29
N SER A 55 14.98 -3.62 4.88
CA SER A 55 14.40 -2.28 5.11
C SER A 55 14.07 -1.58 3.79
N ASN A 56 13.02 -0.75 3.82
CA ASN A 56 12.61 0.10 2.69
C ASN A 56 13.22 1.52 2.78
N ASN A 57 14.24 1.73 3.61
CA ASN A 57 14.91 3.02 3.79
C ASN A 57 15.94 3.28 2.68
N TYR A 58 15.52 3.24 1.42
CA TYR A 58 16.40 3.23 0.24
C TYR A 58 17.36 4.43 0.18
N LEU A 59 16.89 5.62 0.61
CA LEU A 59 17.67 6.86 0.59
C LEU A 59 18.32 7.19 1.95
N GLY A 60 18.11 6.37 2.98
CA GLY A 60 18.67 6.60 4.31
C GLY A 60 18.08 7.80 5.08
N LEU A 61 16.95 8.35 4.63
CA LEU A 61 16.46 9.65 5.12
C LEU A 61 15.87 9.62 6.53
N THR A 62 15.52 8.45 7.07
CA THR A 62 15.03 8.34 8.46
C THR A 62 16.06 8.81 9.49
N GLY A 63 17.35 8.75 9.15
CA GLY A 63 18.46 9.22 9.97
C GLY A 63 18.90 10.65 9.70
N ASP A 64 18.38 11.32 8.67
CA ASP A 64 18.85 12.63 8.21
C ASP A 64 18.52 13.73 9.25
N GLU A 65 19.54 14.47 9.68
CA GLU A 65 19.39 15.51 10.70
C GLU A 65 18.49 16.67 10.26
N ARG A 66 18.41 16.96 8.95
CA ARG A 66 17.50 17.98 8.43
C ARG A 66 16.05 17.55 8.63
N VAL A 67 15.74 16.27 8.37
CA VAL A 67 14.39 15.70 8.53
C VAL A 67 14.02 15.68 10.02
N LYS A 68 14.91 15.18 10.88
CA LYS A 68 14.70 15.15 12.34
C LYS A 68 14.47 16.54 12.91
N GLN A 69 15.25 17.53 12.49
CA GLN A 69 15.12 18.91 12.96
C GLN A 69 13.75 19.50 12.59
N ARG A 70 13.29 19.32 11.33
CA ARG A 70 11.96 19.77 10.91
C ARG A 70 10.83 19.04 11.65
N ALA A 71 10.98 17.75 11.94
CA ALA A 71 10.01 17.02 12.74
C ALA A 71 9.89 17.57 14.17
N ARG A 72 11.01 17.93 14.82
CA ARG A 72 11.02 18.57 16.15
C ARG A 72 10.34 19.94 16.13
N GLU A 73 10.63 20.75 15.11
CA GLU A 73 9.98 22.06 14.94
C GLU A 73 8.47 21.94 14.73
N ALA A 74 8.03 20.96 13.93
CA ALA A 74 6.62 20.69 13.73
C ALA A 74 5.93 20.25 15.03
N LEU A 75 6.58 19.40 15.83
CA LEU A 75 6.08 18.97 17.13
C LEU A 75 5.89 20.14 18.09
N GLU A 76 6.87 21.05 18.19
CA GLU A 76 6.77 22.24 19.05
C GLU A 76 5.65 23.18 18.60
N ARG A 77 5.48 23.35 17.28
CA ARG A 77 4.51 24.28 16.72
C ARG A 77 3.07 23.76 16.74
N PHE A 78 2.87 22.48 16.44
CA PHE A 78 1.54 21.91 16.17
C PHE A 78 1.10 20.86 17.21
N GLY A 79 1.99 20.45 18.12
CA GLY A 79 1.73 19.39 19.08
C GLY A 79 1.76 18.00 18.46
N THR A 80 1.30 17.00 19.23
CA THR A 80 1.38 15.57 18.87
C THR A 80 0.22 15.08 18.01
N GLY A 81 -0.83 15.88 17.82
CA GLY A 81 -1.98 15.49 17.03
C GLY A 81 -3.13 16.49 17.09
N LEU A 82 -4.08 16.35 16.14
CA LEU A 82 -5.18 17.28 15.93
C LEU A 82 -6.52 16.77 16.49
N THR A 83 -6.58 15.49 16.88
CA THR A 83 -7.79 14.82 17.41
C THR A 83 -9.02 14.91 16.49
N GLY A 84 -8.81 15.09 15.19
CA GLY A 84 -9.86 15.21 14.18
C GLY A 84 -9.43 14.66 12.83
N SER A 85 -10.40 14.32 11.98
CA SER A 85 -10.16 13.90 10.60
C SER A 85 -9.84 15.10 9.70
N ARG A 86 -9.13 14.86 8.58
CA ARG A 86 -8.89 15.87 7.54
C ARG A 86 -10.17 16.54 7.03
N PHE A 87 -11.27 15.78 6.99
CA PHE A 87 -12.59 16.25 6.57
C PHE A 87 -13.22 17.26 7.54
N LEU A 88 -12.89 17.18 8.82
CA LEU A 88 -13.40 18.08 9.85
C LEU A 88 -12.29 19.03 10.31
N ASN A 89 -11.84 18.91 11.56
CA ASN A 89 -10.90 19.83 12.21
C ASN A 89 -9.44 19.32 12.21
N GLY A 90 -9.10 18.34 11.37
CA GLY A 90 -7.79 17.67 11.34
C GLY A 90 -6.81 18.18 10.28
N THR A 91 -7.01 19.36 9.71
CA THR A 91 -6.14 19.89 8.64
C THR A 91 -5.22 20.99 9.17
N LEU A 92 -3.90 20.78 9.05
CA LEU A 92 -2.86 21.79 9.29
C LEU A 92 -2.46 22.47 7.98
N SER A 93 -1.85 23.66 8.08
CA SER A 93 -1.18 24.28 6.94
C SER A 93 -0.12 23.36 6.33
N LEU A 94 0.61 22.61 7.16
CA LEU A 94 1.60 21.62 6.73
C LEU A 94 1.03 20.57 5.77
N HIS A 95 -0.21 20.11 5.97
CA HIS A 95 -0.82 19.14 5.05
C HIS A 95 -1.05 19.78 3.68
N LEU A 96 -1.58 21.00 3.65
CA LEU A 96 -1.88 21.72 2.42
C LEU A 96 -0.59 22.13 1.67
N ASP A 97 0.46 22.50 2.41
CA ASP A 97 1.75 22.83 1.83
C ASP A 97 2.40 21.58 1.20
N LEU A 98 2.37 20.44 1.91
CA LEU A 98 2.83 19.15 1.39
C LEU A 98 2.04 18.72 0.13
N GLU A 99 0.71 18.84 0.15
CA GLU A 99 -0.14 18.49 -0.99
C GLU A 99 0.21 19.32 -2.23
N ARG A 100 0.44 20.63 -2.08
CA ARG A 100 0.88 21.49 -3.19
C ARG A 100 2.27 21.12 -3.70
N GLU A 101 3.22 20.83 -2.81
CA GLU A 101 4.57 20.42 -3.19
C GLU A 101 4.57 19.07 -3.93
N LEU A 102 3.77 18.10 -3.46
CA LEU A 102 3.60 16.79 -4.11
C LEU A 102 2.95 16.95 -5.49
N ALA A 103 1.87 17.72 -5.62
CA ALA A 103 1.23 17.96 -6.91
C ALA A 103 2.19 18.61 -7.91
N ALA A 104 2.95 19.61 -7.47
CA ALA A 104 3.96 20.27 -8.29
C ALA A 104 5.11 19.32 -8.69
N TRP A 105 5.58 18.48 -7.78
CA TRP A 105 6.64 17.50 -8.06
C TRP A 105 6.19 16.41 -9.02
N MET A 106 4.98 15.88 -8.85
CA MET A 106 4.42 14.83 -9.69
C MET A 106 3.82 15.36 -11.01
N GLY A 107 3.71 16.69 -11.17
CA GLY A 107 3.11 17.31 -12.35
C GLY A 107 1.61 17.05 -12.48
N THR A 108 0.89 16.93 -11.36
CA THR A 108 -0.56 16.70 -11.30
C THR A 108 -1.32 17.98 -10.94
N GLU A 109 -2.64 17.98 -11.14
CA GLU A 109 -3.49 19.14 -10.83
C GLU A 109 -3.61 19.39 -9.32
N ASP A 110 -3.63 18.33 -8.52
CA ASP A 110 -3.73 18.36 -7.06
C ASP A 110 -3.13 17.08 -6.45
N ALA A 111 -3.04 17.03 -5.11
CA ALA A 111 -2.66 15.85 -4.35
C ALA A 111 -3.45 15.75 -3.03
N LEU A 112 -3.66 14.52 -2.55
CA LEU A 112 -4.31 14.26 -1.26
C LEU A 112 -3.44 13.34 -0.41
N VAL A 113 -3.08 13.79 0.80
CA VAL A 113 -2.23 13.03 1.71
C VAL A 113 -3.05 12.14 2.65
N TYR A 114 -2.70 10.85 2.66
CA TYR A 114 -3.18 9.86 3.62
C TYR A 114 -2.11 9.55 4.66
N THR A 115 -2.52 8.98 5.80
CA THR A 115 -1.60 8.61 6.89
C THR A 115 -0.71 7.41 6.54
N THR A 116 -1.12 6.56 5.60
CA THR A 116 -0.35 5.42 5.09
C THR A 116 -0.65 5.18 3.61
N GLY A 117 0.29 4.58 2.88
CA GLY A 117 0.08 4.16 1.48
C GLY A 117 -1.05 3.13 1.33
N TYR A 118 -1.18 2.23 2.31
CA TYR A 118 -2.31 1.29 2.36
C TYR A 118 -3.65 2.03 2.35
N LEU A 119 -3.80 3.08 3.17
CA LEU A 119 -5.02 3.87 3.21
C LEU A 119 -5.22 4.72 1.96
N ALA A 120 -4.15 5.17 1.29
CA ALA A 120 -4.25 5.84 0.00
C ALA A 120 -4.89 4.94 -1.06
N ASN A 121 -4.43 3.68 -1.18
CA ASN A 121 -5.03 2.70 -2.09
C ASN A 121 -6.50 2.42 -1.74
N THR A 122 -6.80 2.12 -0.48
CA THR A 122 -8.19 1.87 -0.06
C THR A 122 -9.08 3.08 -0.29
N GLY A 123 -8.60 4.29 0.04
CA GLY A 123 -9.36 5.53 -0.10
C GLY A 123 -9.62 5.88 -1.55
N CYS A 124 -8.64 5.71 -2.43
CA CYS A 124 -8.75 5.98 -3.86
C CYS A 124 -9.70 4.98 -4.54
N ILE A 125 -9.32 3.70 -4.53
CA ILE A 125 -9.98 2.65 -5.32
C ILE A 125 -11.42 2.43 -4.84
N SER A 126 -11.65 2.32 -3.52
CA SER A 126 -13.00 2.03 -3.01
C SER A 126 -13.97 3.21 -3.12
N THR A 127 -13.47 4.43 -3.32
CA THR A 127 -14.29 5.63 -3.54
C THR A 127 -14.58 5.86 -5.02
N LEU A 128 -13.61 5.61 -5.90
CA LEU A 128 -13.76 5.83 -7.34
C LEU A 128 -14.64 4.79 -8.01
N LEU A 129 -14.50 3.52 -7.62
CA LEU A 129 -15.18 2.40 -8.27
C LEU A 129 -16.55 2.12 -7.65
N ALA A 130 -17.50 1.77 -8.51
CA ALA A 130 -18.83 1.30 -8.15
C ALA A 130 -19.06 -0.17 -8.61
N PRO A 131 -20.13 -0.85 -8.14
CA PRO A 131 -20.42 -2.23 -8.54
C PRO A 131 -20.63 -2.47 -10.05
N SER A 132 -20.93 -1.42 -10.82
CA SER A 132 -21.03 -1.48 -12.28
C SER A 132 -19.67 -1.46 -13.00
N ASP A 133 -18.64 -0.98 -12.32
CA ASP A 133 -17.31 -0.80 -12.90
C ASP A 133 -16.50 -2.09 -12.86
N THR A 134 -15.41 -2.09 -13.60
CA THR A 134 -14.45 -3.19 -13.68
C THR A 134 -13.07 -2.71 -13.27
N VAL A 135 -12.40 -3.50 -12.44
CA VAL A 135 -11.02 -3.29 -12.05
C VAL A 135 -10.15 -4.46 -12.49
N ILE A 136 -9.05 -4.13 -13.15
CA ILE A 136 -8.08 -5.07 -13.71
C ILE A 136 -6.78 -4.87 -12.94
N CYS A 137 -6.38 -5.89 -12.18
CA CYS A 137 -5.19 -5.85 -11.32
C CYS A 137 -4.14 -6.85 -11.81
N ASP A 138 -2.88 -6.48 -11.67
CA ASP A 138 -1.78 -7.41 -11.84
C ASP A 138 -1.80 -8.42 -10.68
N SER A 139 -1.52 -9.69 -10.95
CA SER A 139 -1.50 -10.71 -9.90
C SER A 139 -0.38 -10.53 -8.86
N GLY A 140 0.60 -9.67 -9.15
CA GLY A 140 1.69 -9.28 -8.25
C GLY A 140 1.43 -8.01 -7.44
N ASP A 141 0.30 -7.31 -7.67
CA ASP A 141 -0.04 -6.06 -6.99
C ASP A 141 -0.01 -6.19 -5.46
N HIS A 142 0.34 -5.08 -4.80
CA HIS A 142 0.39 -5.02 -3.35
C HIS A 142 -0.97 -5.33 -2.70
N ALA A 143 -0.95 -5.97 -1.53
CA ALA A 143 -2.15 -6.43 -0.83
C ALA A 143 -3.18 -5.32 -0.56
N SER A 144 -2.74 -4.07 -0.36
CA SER A 144 -3.64 -2.92 -0.19
C SER A 144 -4.54 -2.68 -1.38
N ILE A 145 -4.06 -2.90 -2.61
CA ILE A 145 -4.84 -2.78 -3.83
C ILE A 145 -5.93 -3.85 -3.84
N LEU A 146 -5.56 -5.10 -3.57
CA LEU A 146 -6.51 -6.22 -3.55
C LEU A 146 -7.61 -6.03 -2.50
N ASP A 147 -7.23 -5.56 -1.30
CA ASP A 147 -8.18 -5.26 -0.23
C ASP A 147 -9.10 -4.09 -0.62
N ALA A 148 -8.56 -3.03 -1.22
CA ALA A 148 -9.32 -1.89 -1.71
C ALA A 148 -10.31 -2.27 -2.81
N VAL A 149 -9.89 -3.11 -3.74
CA VAL A 149 -10.71 -3.66 -4.81
C VAL A 149 -11.87 -4.48 -4.24
N SER A 150 -11.60 -5.34 -3.24
CA SER A 150 -12.64 -6.09 -2.54
C SER A 150 -13.68 -5.16 -1.88
N MET A 151 -13.23 -4.04 -1.29
CA MET A 151 -14.11 -3.04 -0.68
C MET A 151 -15.00 -2.31 -1.71
N SER A 152 -14.50 -2.08 -2.93
CA SER A 152 -15.22 -1.34 -3.98
C SER A 152 -16.47 -2.06 -4.51
N ARG A 153 -16.52 -3.40 -4.39
CA ARG A 153 -17.54 -4.28 -5.01
C ARG A 153 -17.59 -4.23 -6.54
N ALA A 154 -16.63 -3.59 -7.19
CA ALA A 154 -16.49 -3.61 -8.64
C ALA A 154 -16.18 -5.03 -9.13
N ARG A 155 -16.40 -5.27 -10.43
CA ARG A 155 -16.04 -6.55 -11.06
C ARG A 155 -14.53 -6.66 -11.13
N ILE A 156 -13.97 -7.66 -10.47
CA ILE A 156 -12.53 -7.90 -10.44
C ILE A 156 -12.14 -8.81 -11.61
N ARG A 157 -11.13 -8.41 -12.38
CA ARG A 157 -10.53 -9.23 -13.44
C ARG A 157 -9.00 -9.22 -13.33
N PRO A 158 -8.37 -10.17 -12.61
CA PRO A 158 -6.93 -10.21 -12.52
C PRO A 158 -6.31 -10.62 -13.86
N PHE A 159 -5.09 -10.13 -14.14
CA PHE A 159 -4.25 -10.66 -15.21
C PHE A 159 -2.93 -11.21 -14.63
N ARG A 160 -2.27 -12.06 -15.40
CA ARG A 160 -1.02 -12.68 -14.96
C ARG A 160 0.09 -11.62 -14.92
N HIS A 161 0.89 -11.66 -13.88
CA HIS A 161 1.97 -10.72 -13.62
C HIS A 161 2.82 -10.37 -14.84
N ASN A 162 2.85 -9.08 -15.17
CA ASN A 162 3.60 -8.49 -16.29
C ASN A 162 3.30 -9.11 -17.68
N ARG A 163 2.14 -9.75 -17.85
CA ARG A 163 1.72 -10.34 -19.13
C ARG A 163 0.77 -9.43 -19.90
N LEU A 164 1.34 -8.59 -20.75
CA LEU A 164 0.61 -7.66 -21.62
C LEU A 164 -0.43 -8.36 -22.51
N ASP A 165 -0.12 -9.55 -23.04
CA ASP A 165 -1.10 -10.34 -23.80
C ASP A 165 -2.32 -10.72 -22.95
N LYS A 166 -2.15 -10.94 -21.65
CA LYS A 166 -3.24 -11.23 -20.73
C LYS A 166 -3.99 -9.98 -20.34
N LEU A 167 -3.31 -8.85 -20.14
CA LEU A 167 -3.94 -7.56 -19.90
C LEU A 167 -4.88 -7.19 -21.06
N GLU A 168 -4.41 -7.26 -22.31
CA GLU A 168 -5.21 -6.96 -23.51
C GLU A 168 -6.46 -7.86 -23.61
N ASN A 169 -6.29 -9.18 -23.47
CA ASN A 169 -7.41 -10.12 -23.44
C ASN A 169 -8.46 -9.80 -22.35
N VAL A 170 -8.02 -9.28 -21.20
CA VAL A 170 -8.90 -8.92 -20.10
C VAL A 170 -9.61 -7.59 -20.39
N LEU A 171 -8.91 -6.61 -20.96
CA LEU A 171 -9.48 -5.34 -21.42
C LEU A 171 -10.58 -5.54 -22.48
N GLU A 172 -10.35 -6.40 -23.47
CA GLU A 172 -11.35 -6.75 -24.48
C GLU A 172 -12.63 -7.32 -23.85
N ARG A 173 -12.49 -8.18 -22.84
CA ARG A 173 -13.63 -8.76 -22.12
C ARG A 173 -14.34 -7.74 -21.24
N ALA A 174 -13.60 -6.80 -20.65
CA ALA A 174 -14.14 -5.74 -19.80
C ALA A 174 -15.05 -4.77 -20.58
N ALA A 175 -14.85 -4.62 -21.89
CA ALA A 175 -15.70 -3.78 -22.74
C ALA A 175 -17.18 -4.17 -22.71
N GLY A 176 -17.49 -5.45 -22.43
CA GLY A 176 -18.87 -5.94 -22.30
C GLY A 176 -19.50 -5.73 -20.92
N ASP A 177 -18.77 -5.18 -19.95
CA ASP A 177 -19.22 -5.12 -18.55
C ASP A 177 -20.13 -3.90 -18.26
N GLY A 178 -20.08 -2.87 -19.11
CA GLY A 178 -21.03 -1.76 -19.13
C GLY A 178 -20.71 -0.56 -18.23
N GLY A 179 -19.70 -0.67 -17.34
CA GLY A 179 -19.19 0.43 -16.50
C GLY A 179 -17.80 0.92 -16.91
N GLY A 180 -17.21 1.78 -16.08
CA GLY A 180 -15.83 2.24 -16.26
C GLY A 180 -14.82 1.11 -16.03
N VAL A 181 -13.64 1.21 -16.65
CA VAL A 181 -12.56 0.24 -16.48
C VAL A 181 -11.35 0.95 -15.88
N LEU A 182 -10.86 0.44 -14.75
CA LEU A 182 -9.62 0.87 -14.11
C LEU A 182 -8.60 -0.28 -14.16
N VAL A 183 -7.45 -0.02 -14.76
CA VAL A 183 -6.26 -0.87 -14.61
C VAL A 183 -5.46 -0.34 -13.43
N VAL A 184 -5.06 -1.21 -12.52
CA VAL A 184 -4.18 -0.89 -11.39
C VAL A 184 -2.94 -1.79 -11.49
N VAL A 185 -1.77 -1.19 -11.31
CA VAL A 185 -0.48 -1.90 -11.26
C VAL A 185 0.45 -1.27 -10.22
N ASP A 186 1.28 -2.05 -9.54
CA ASP A 186 2.48 -1.53 -8.89
C ASP A 186 3.48 -1.03 -9.96
N GLY A 187 4.17 0.08 -9.70
CA GLY A 187 5.26 0.57 -10.55
C GLY A 187 6.51 -0.30 -10.41
N VAL A 188 6.91 -0.57 -9.16
CA VAL A 188 7.96 -1.52 -8.78
C VAL A 188 7.38 -2.56 -7.83
N PHE A 189 7.40 -3.83 -8.22
CA PHE A 189 6.76 -4.89 -7.45
C PHE A 189 7.60 -5.29 -6.24
N SER A 190 7.01 -5.21 -5.04
CA SER A 190 7.72 -5.37 -3.77
C SER A 190 8.42 -6.72 -3.54
N MET A 191 7.95 -7.79 -4.20
CA MET A 191 8.45 -9.15 -3.98
C MET A 191 9.68 -9.49 -4.81
N GLU A 192 9.71 -9.09 -6.08
CA GLU A 192 10.80 -9.42 -7.02
C GLU A 192 11.63 -8.20 -7.42
N GLY A 193 11.13 -6.98 -7.20
CA GLY A 193 11.79 -5.72 -7.55
C GLY A 193 11.79 -5.43 -9.05
N ASP A 194 11.02 -6.18 -9.84
CA ASP A 194 10.81 -5.92 -11.25
C ASP A 194 9.79 -4.78 -11.45
N VAL A 195 9.75 -4.27 -12.68
CA VAL A 195 9.07 -3.02 -13.02
C VAL A 195 7.95 -3.29 -14.00
N ALA A 196 6.79 -2.67 -13.81
CA ALA A 196 5.71 -2.75 -14.78
C ALA A 196 6.13 -2.17 -16.14
N PRO A 197 5.77 -2.81 -17.28
CA PRO A 197 5.95 -2.24 -18.62
C PRO A 197 4.95 -1.09 -18.87
N LEU A 198 5.12 0.01 -18.13
CA LEU A 198 4.18 1.13 -18.07
C LEU A 198 3.89 1.78 -19.43
N PRO A 199 4.87 2.00 -20.34
CA PRO A 199 4.56 2.57 -21.66
C PRO A 199 3.52 1.73 -22.42
N GLU A 200 3.70 0.42 -22.46
CA GLU A 200 2.81 -0.51 -23.12
C GLU A 200 1.46 -0.63 -22.43
N ILE A 201 1.44 -0.63 -21.09
CA ILE A 201 0.20 -0.62 -20.30
C ILE A 201 -0.61 0.66 -20.57
N VAL A 202 0.06 1.82 -20.63
CA VAL A 202 -0.58 3.10 -20.95
C VAL A 202 -1.20 3.06 -22.35
N ASP A 203 -0.49 2.53 -23.34
CA ASP A 203 -0.99 2.42 -24.71
C ASP A 203 -2.20 1.48 -24.82
N LEU A 204 -2.18 0.34 -24.11
CA LEU A 204 -3.33 -0.56 -24.00
C LEU A 204 -4.51 0.12 -23.30
N CYS A 205 -4.29 0.79 -22.18
CA CYS A 205 -5.37 1.51 -21.47
C CYS A 205 -6.01 2.57 -22.38
N ARG A 206 -5.21 3.35 -23.11
CA ARG A 206 -5.70 4.35 -24.07
C ARG A 206 -6.51 3.71 -25.20
N THR A 207 -6.00 2.62 -25.78
CA THR A 207 -6.65 1.90 -26.88
C THR A 207 -8.02 1.37 -26.49
N HIS A 208 -8.17 0.88 -25.25
CA HIS A 208 -9.42 0.32 -24.74
C HIS A 208 -10.29 1.32 -23.95
N GLY A 209 -9.87 2.58 -23.82
CA GLY A 209 -10.59 3.60 -23.06
C GLY A 209 -10.61 3.36 -21.54
N ALA A 210 -9.68 2.56 -21.01
CA ALA A 210 -9.51 2.33 -19.58
C ALA A 210 -8.70 3.45 -18.92
N ARG A 211 -8.95 3.70 -17.64
CA ARG A 211 -8.08 4.52 -16.78
C ARG A 211 -6.98 3.65 -16.18
N LEU A 212 -5.87 4.29 -15.83
CA LEU A 212 -4.72 3.64 -15.19
C LEU A 212 -4.46 4.32 -13.84
N MET A 213 -4.24 3.51 -12.81
CA MET A 213 -3.68 3.89 -11.53
C MET A 213 -2.37 3.11 -11.33
N VAL A 214 -1.33 3.80 -10.86
CA VAL A 214 -0.02 3.19 -10.56
C VAL A 214 0.30 3.43 -9.09
N ASP A 215 0.72 2.37 -8.38
CA ASP A 215 1.24 2.44 -7.01
C ASP A 215 2.77 2.46 -7.04
N GLU A 216 3.38 3.60 -6.73
CA GLU A 216 4.83 3.87 -6.85
C GLU A 216 5.56 3.82 -5.49
#